data_AF-A0A938PAG5-F1
#
_entry.id   AF-A0A938PAG5-F1
#
_cell.length_a   1.000
_cell.length_b   1.000
_cell.length_c   1.000
_cell.angle_alpha   90.00
_cell.angle_beta   90.00
_cell.angle_gamma   90.00
#
_symmetry.space_group_name_H-M   'P 1'
#
loop_
_entity.id
_entity.type
_entity.pdbx_description
1 polymer ?
#
loop_
_entity_poly.entity_id
_entity_poly.type
_entity_poly.pdbx_seq_one_letter_code
_entity_poly.pdbx_strand_id
1 'polypeptide(L)'
;MPRPWRVRYAGAKYHLTVRGNGRAAVFLAPDDYARFLEQLDAALEADGVILYAYVLMPNHFHLFVETPLGNVQRFMQRLNTAYSMYFRFKHGRPGHCFQGRYGAKLVAGDRYILGLTRYIHLNPIQVKGLESSPADSRRDVLRGQVYSSYRGYAGLADPESRVDYRWLAIMGCRSDRGNRRAYRGFVEAMLGQGDDWFLDEIGKSRYAIGDEPFREATEDTLQHKRMERTVTGDIVWPEERRPALEVVAEEAADVLGVALSDVRVHGHRLGDRKALVVEWCCRLSDASQRAVALYVGYGSESAAGKARKRAQAALAQEPAFVAAEKKLLTRLTATRKKDRSANHAGAKSSF
;
A
#
# COMPACT_ATOMS: atom_id res chain seq x y z
N MET A 1 1.52 21.18 -6.93
CA MET A 1 2.73 20.75 -6.18
C MET A 1 3.12 19.33 -6.60
N PRO A 2 4.43 19.05 -6.80
CA PRO A 2 4.93 17.71 -7.04
C PRO A 2 4.60 16.78 -5.87
N ARG A 3 4.42 15.51 -6.19
CA ARG A 3 3.91 14.50 -5.27
C ARG A 3 4.97 14.15 -4.20
N PRO A 4 4.63 14.12 -2.90
CA PRO A 4 5.59 13.75 -1.86
C PRO A 4 6.03 12.30 -2.00
N TRP A 5 7.34 12.10 -1.86
CA TRP A 5 7.94 10.79 -1.75
C TRP A 5 7.61 10.17 -0.39
N ARG A 6 7.54 8.83 -0.35
CA ARG A 6 7.28 8.09 0.89
C ARG A 6 8.48 7.21 1.18
N VAL A 7 9.07 7.41 2.35
CA VAL A 7 10.07 6.49 2.89
C VAL A 7 9.36 5.17 3.21
N ARG A 8 10.02 4.04 2.91
CA ARG A 8 9.53 2.69 3.15
C ARG A 8 10.69 1.82 3.62
N TYR A 9 10.52 1.16 4.76
CA TYR A 9 11.43 0.16 5.30
C TYR A 9 10.66 -0.80 6.21
N ALA A 10 11.24 -1.96 6.49
CA ALA A 10 10.67 -2.96 7.39
C ALA A 10 10.52 -2.42 8.82
N GLY A 11 9.37 -2.68 9.47
CA GLY A 11 9.08 -2.19 10.83
C GLY A 11 8.74 -0.69 10.92
N ALA A 12 8.60 -0.01 9.77
CA ALA A 12 8.23 1.40 9.72
C ALA A 12 6.80 1.62 10.25
N LYS A 13 6.64 2.68 11.05
CA LYS A 13 5.37 3.08 11.67
C LYS A 13 4.85 4.33 10.98
N TYR A 14 3.54 4.38 10.72
CA TYR A 14 2.94 5.47 9.96
C TYR A 14 1.66 5.97 10.59
N HIS A 15 1.51 7.29 10.61
CA HIS A 15 0.21 7.94 10.59
C HIS A 15 -0.30 8.01 9.15
N LEU A 16 -1.37 7.29 8.86
CA LEU A 16 -2.03 7.25 7.56
C LEU A 16 -3.33 8.01 7.59
N THR A 17 -3.55 8.86 6.59
CA THR A 17 -4.77 9.68 6.49
C THR A 17 -5.36 9.60 5.10
N VAL A 18 -6.69 9.50 5.01
CA VAL A 18 -7.42 9.50 3.74
C VAL A 18 -8.67 10.34 3.90
N ARG A 19 -8.96 11.18 2.90
CA ARG A 19 -10.10 12.10 2.91
C ARG A 19 -10.93 11.96 1.65
N GLY A 20 -12.25 12.06 1.79
CA GLY A 20 -13.24 12.01 0.71
C GLY A 20 -13.09 13.15 -0.26
N ASN A 21 -13.31 12.87 -1.55
CA ASN A 21 -13.15 13.84 -2.62
C ASN A 21 -13.98 15.11 -2.35
N GLY A 22 -13.39 16.30 -2.51
CA GLY A 22 -14.06 17.55 -2.14
C GLY A 22 -14.48 17.69 -0.67
N ARG A 23 -13.87 16.91 0.25
CA ARG A 23 -14.27 16.76 1.67
C ARG A 23 -15.66 16.14 1.86
N ALA A 24 -16.19 15.48 0.82
CA ALA A 24 -17.46 14.79 0.87
C ALA A 24 -17.41 13.60 1.84
N ALA A 25 -18.56 13.25 2.39
CA ALA A 25 -18.70 12.05 3.20
C ALA A 25 -18.41 10.80 2.37
N VAL A 26 -17.61 9.91 2.95
CA VAL A 26 -17.24 8.60 2.43
C VAL A 26 -17.93 7.47 3.20
N PHE A 27 -18.46 7.74 4.39
CA PHE A 27 -19.36 6.85 5.12
C PHE A 27 -20.72 7.54 5.27
N LEU A 28 -21.73 7.04 4.55
CA LEU A 28 -23.07 7.62 4.48
C LEU A 28 -24.07 6.91 5.40
N ALA A 29 -23.82 5.64 5.70
CA ALA A 29 -24.66 4.80 6.55
C ALA A 29 -23.82 3.89 7.48
N PRO A 30 -24.38 3.36 8.58
CA PRO A 30 -23.68 2.45 9.49
C PRO A 30 -23.00 1.26 8.80
N ASP A 31 -23.66 0.66 7.82
CA ASP A 31 -23.13 -0.47 7.03
C ASP A 31 -21.85 -0.11 6.26
N ASP A 32 -21.62 1.15 5.93
CA ASP A 32 -20.39 1.58 5.26
C ASP A 32 -19.18 1.45 6.19
N TYR A 33 -19.36 1.81 7.47
CA TYR A 33 -18.33 1.64 8.49
C TYR A 33 -18.06 0.15 8.74
N ALA A 34 -19.11 -0.67 8.85
CA ALA A 34 -18.97 -2.11 9.03
C ALA A 34 -18.20 -2.74 7.86
N ARG A 35 -18.56 -2.39 6.61
CA ARG A 35 -17.85 -2.88 5.43
C ARG A 35 -16.40 -2.43 5.39
N PHE A 36 -16.11 -1.19 5.77
CA PHE A 36 -14.73 -0.70 5.82
C PHE A 36 -13.90 -1.47 6.84
N LEU A 37 -14.44 -1.73 8.03
CA LEU A 37 -13.74 -2.49 9.07
C LEU A 37 -13.47 -3.94 8.64
N GLU A 38 -14.40 -4.59 7.96
CA GLU A 38 -14.17 -5.91 7.36
C GLU A 38 -13.05 -5.90 6.31
N GLN A 39 -13.05 -4.91 5.42
CA GLN A 39 -11.99 -4.74 4.41
C GLN A 39 -10.64 -4.37 5.02
N LEU A 40 -10.65 -3.64 6.13
CA LEU A 40 -9.47 -3.32 6.91
C LEU A 40 -8.87 -4.61 7.50
N ASP A 41 -9.67 -5.47 8.13
CA ASP A 41 -9.19 -6.76 8.66
C ASP A 41 -8.53 -7.61 7.58
N ALA A 42 -9.24 -7.79 6.45
CA ALA A 42 -8.72 -8.55 5.33
C ALA A 42 -7.42 -7.96 4.76
N ALA A 43 -7.27 -6.63 4.78
CA ALA A 43 -6.05 -5.96 4.35
C ALA A 43 -4.91 -6.08 5.37
N LEU A 44 -5.20 -6.00 6.67
CA LEU A 44 -4.22 -6.19 7.74
C LEU A 44 -3.62 -7.61 7.66
N GLU A 45 -4.47 -8.62 7.52
CA GLU A 45 -4.06 -10.02 7.40
C GLU A 45 -3.25 -10.27 6.12
N ALA A 46 -3.79 -9.88 4.96
CA ALA A 46 -3.15 -10.15 3.67
C ALA A 46 -1.79 -9.46 3.50
N ASP A 47 -1.55 -8.37 4.22
CA ASP A 47 -0.32 -7.59 4.13
C ASP A 47 0.54 -7.65 5.40
N GLY A 48 0.16 -8.41 6.42
CA GLY A 48 0.89 -8.55 7.67
C GLY A 48 1.13 -7.21 8.37
N VAL A 49 0.17 -6.29 8.28
CA VAL A 49 0.24 -4.93 8.85
C VAL A 49 -0.35 -4.96 10.26
N ILE A 50 0.33 -4.30 11.19
CA ILE A 50 -0.13 -4.18 12.58
C ILE A 50 -0.85 -2.85 12.73
N LEU A 51 -2.09 -2.87 13.18
CA LEU A 51 -2.86 -1.66 13.48
C LEU A 51 -2.77 -1.32 14.96
N TYR A 52 -2.35 -0.11 15.28
CA TYR A 52 -2.23 0.37 16.66
C TYR A 52 -3.37 1.26 17.10
N ALA A 53 -3.89 2.12 16.22
CA ALA A 53 -5.04 2.96 16.53
C ALA A 53 -5.75 3.37 15.23
N TYR A 54 -7.05 3.61 15.33
CA TYR A 54 -7.84 4.15 14.22
C TYR A 54 -9.01 5.01 14.71
N VAL A 55 -9.48 5.87 13.80
CA VAL A 55 -10.77 6.56 13.86
C VAL A 55 -11.35 6.68 12.45
N LEU A 56 -12.64 6.40 12.30
CA LEU A 56 -13.39 6.63 11.08
C LEU A 56 -14.32 7.84 11.30
N MET A 57 -14.16 8.84 10.45
CA MET A 57 -14.97 10.07 10.45
C MET A 57 -15.79 10.10 9.16
N PRO A 58 -16.96 10.77 9.13
CA PRO A 58 -17.85 10.72 7.96
C PRO A 58 -17.16 10.98 6.62
N ASN A 59 -16.20 11.90 6.56
CA ASN A 59 -15.48 12.28 5.34
C ASN A 59 -13.98 11.93 5.31
N HIS A 60 -13.44 11.24 6.31
CA HIS A 60 -12.03 10.85 6.34
C HIS A 60 -11.75 9.76 7.38
N PHE A 61 -10.57 9.16 7.36
CA PHE A 61 -10.14 8.27 8.43
C PHE A 61 -8.66 8.44 8.72
N HIS A 62 -8.27 8.09 9.94
CA HIS A 62 -6.87 8.03 10.38
C HIS A 62 -6.55 6.63 10.87
N LEU A 63 -5.39 6.11 10.47
CA LEU A 63 -4.82 4.86 10.97
C LEU A 63 -3.42 5.14 11.51
N PHE A 64 -3.07 4.51 12.62
CA PHE A 64 -1.69 4.37 13.08
C PHE A 64 -1.30 2.91 12.92
N VAL A 65 -0.34 2.64 12.02
CA VAL A 65 0.04 1.27 11.65
C VAL A 65 1.54 1.07 11.69
N GLU A 66 1.98 -0.16 11.88
CA GLU A 66 3.32 -0.63 11.55
C GLU A 66 3.28 -1.56 10.33
N THR A 67 4.25 -1.41 9.44
CA THR A 67 4.45 -2.34 8.32
C THR A 67 5.74 -3.13 8.50
N PRO A 68 5.70 -4.31 9.14
CA PRO A 68 6.86 -5.19 9.31
C PRO A 68 7.60 -5.47 8.00
N LEU A 69 6.88 -5.59 6.88
CA LEU A 69 7.45 -5.89 5.55
C LEU A 69 7.72 -4.64 4.69
N GLY A 70 7.56 -3.42 5.21
CA GLY A 70 7.77 -2.17 4.46
C GLY A 70 6.80 -1.95 3.28
N ASN A 71 5.63 -2.58 3.34
CA ASN A 71 4.66 -2.73 2.26
C ASN A 71 3.43 -1.80 2.37
N VAL A 72 3.56 -0.65 3.05
CA VAL A 72 2.45 0.31 3.28
C VAL A 72 1.70 0.71 2.01
N GLN A 73 2.40 0.79 0.87
CA GLN A 73 1.77 1.10 -0.41
C GLN A 73 0.80 0.01 -0.87
N ARG A 74 1.17 -1.26 -0.72
CA ARG A 74 0.35 -2.39 -1.14
C ARG A 74 -0.88 -2.50 -0.24
N PHE A 75 -0.68 -2.38 1.07
CA PHE A 75 -1.73 -2.32 2.08
C PHE A 75 -2.77 -1.22 1.76
N MET A 76 -2.32 0.03 1.60
CA MET A 76 -3.24 1.14 1.33
C MET A 76 -3.88 1.08 -0.05
N GLN A 77 -3.20 0.51 -1.05
CA GLN A 77 -3.81 0.28 -2.35
C GLN A 77 -4.96 -0.74 -2.23
N ARG A 78 -4.73 -1.86 -1.55
CA ARG A 78 -5.76 -2.88 -1.32
C ARG A 78 -6.97 -2.29 -0.60
N LEU A 79 -6.74 -1.64 0.55
CA LEU A 79 -7.81 -1.07 1.37
C LEU A 79 -8.61 -0.01 0.62
N ASN A 80 -7.93 1.00 0.05
CA ASN A 80 -8.62 2.10 -0.61
C ASN A 80 -9.34 1.65 -1.88
N THR A 81 -8.78 0.71 -2.65
CA THR A 81 -9.43 0.18 -3.84
C THR A 81 -10.67 -0.63 -3.48
N ALA A 82 -10.57 -1.55 -2.51
CA ALA A 82 -11.70 -2.36 -2.07
C ALA A 82 -12.87 -1.48 -1.59
N TYR A 83 -12.58 -0.47 -0.77
CA TYR A 83 -13.62 0.42 -0.28
C TYR A 83 -14.20 1.34 -1.36
N SER A 84 -13.35 1.91 -2.22
CA SER A 84 -13.82 2.77 -3.32
C SER A 84 -14.73 2.02 -4.29
N MET A 85 -14.44 0.74 -4.56
CA MET A 85 -15.29 -0.11 -5.38
C MET A 85 -16.63 -0.35 -4.69
N TYR A 86 -16.63 -0.78 -3.43
CA TYR A 86 -17.85 -0.95 -2.64
C TYR A 86 -18.71 0.32 -2.64
N PHE A 87 -18.11 1.46 -2.30
CA PHE A 87 -18.80 2.74 -2.21
C PHE A 87 -19.44 3.13 -3.55
N ARG A 88 -18.72 2.95 -4.66
CA ARG A 88 -19.23 3.20 -6.01
C ARG A 88 -20.44 2.32 -6.34
N PHE A 89 -20.37 1.03 -6.05
CA PHE A 89 -21.46 0.09 -6.37
C PHE A 89 -22.68 0.33 -5.50
N LYS A 90 -22.50 0.52 -4.18
CA LYS A 90 -23.61 0.73 -3.24
C LYS A 90 -24.33 2.06 -3.45
N HIS A 91 -23.57 3.14 -3.64
CA HIS A 91 -24.11 4.50 -3.66
C HIS A 91 -24.26 5.08 -5.06
N GLY A 92 -23.93 4.32 -6.11
CA GLY A 92 -24.08 4.75 -7.50
C GLY A 92 -23.28 6.00 -7.87
N ARG A 93 -22.23 6.36 -7.10
CA ARG A 93 -21.43 7.56 -7.32
C ARG A 93 -20.26 7.30 -8.27
N PRO A 94 -20.31 7.78 -9.52
CA PRO A 94 -19.17 7.69 -10.42
C PRO A 94 -18.02 8.60 -9.98
N GLY A 95 -16.79 8.27 -10.38
CA GLY A 95 -15.60 9.08 -10.08
C GLY A 95 -14.82 8.65 -8.83
N HIS A 96 -13.95 9.54 -8.35
CA HIS A 96 -13.05 9.26 -7.23
C HIS A 96 -13.77 9.41 -5.88
N CYS A 97 -13.77 8.33 -5.08
CA CYS A 97 -14.26 8.37 -3.70
C CYS A 97 -13.36 9.26 -2.80
N PHE A 98 -12.04 9.14 -2.94
CA PHE A 98 -11.06 9.89 -2.15
C PHE A 98 -10.39 11.02 -2.95
N GLN A 99 -9.92 12.09 -2.27
CA GLN A 99 -9.25 13.25 -2.89
C GLN A 99 -7.96 12.91 -3.64
N GLY A 100 -7.39 11.74 -3.36
CA GLY A 100 -6.16 11.29 -3.96
C GLY A 100 -5.59 10.13 -3.19
N ARG A 101 -4.25 10.03 -3.21
CA ARG A 101 -3.54 9.03 -2.41
C ARG A 101 -3.62 9.40 -0.93
N TYR A 102 -3.45 8.39 -0.09
CA TYR A 102 -3.31 8.56 1.35
C TYR A 102 -2.11 9.46 1.71
N GLY A 103 -2.29 10.26 2.76
CA GLY A 103 -1.20 10.89 3.51
C GLY A 103 -0.48 9.86 4.36
N ALA A 104 0.84 9.98 4.49
CA ALA A 104 1.66 9.10 5.29
C ALA A 104 2.78 9.90 5.95
N LYS A 105 2.81 9.89 7.29
CA LYS A 105 3.93 10.41 8.07
C LYS A 105 4.56 9.26 8.86
N LEU A 106 5.88 9.12 8.80
CA LEU A 106 6.60 8.21 9.68
C LEU A 106 6.46 8.63 11.15
N VAL A 107 6.53 7.68 12.07
CA VAL A 107 6.33 7.95 13.50
C VAL A 107 7.42 7.25 14.32
N ALA A 108 8.09 7.99 15.20
CA ALA A 108 9.08 7.43 16.12
C ALA A 108 9.09 8.16 17.48
N GLY A 109 9.48 7.44 18.52
CA GLY A 109 9.58 7.93 19.89
C GLY A 109 8.29 7.81 20.70
N ASP A 110 8.40 7.32 21.93
CA ASP A 110 7.26 6.97 22.79
C ASP A 110 6.30 8.14 23.02
N ARG A 111 6.83 9.34 23.28
CA ARG A 111 6.03 10.56 23.47
C ARG A 111 5.18 10.90 22.25
N TYR A 112 5.73 10.68 21.06
CA TYR A 112 5.08 10.99 19.79
C TYR A 112 4.06 9.92 19.41
N ILE A 113 4.35 8.66 19.75
CA ILE A 113 3.44 7.55 19.58
C ILE A 113 2.19 7.77 20.44
N LEU A 114 2.34 8.06 21.74
CA LEU A 114 1.21 8.38 22.62
C LEU A 114 0.47 9.65 22.17
N GLY A 115 1.19 10.70 21.79
CA GLY A 115 0.59 11.91 21.25
C GLY A 115 -0.25 11.62 20.00
N LEU A 116 0.24 10.74 19.11
CA LEU A 116 -0.47 10.35 17.90
C LEU A 116 -1.74 9.56 18.18
N THR A 117 -1.70 8.58 19.10
CA THR A 117 -2.90 7.81 19.44
C THR A 117 -3.96 8.73 20.04
N ARG A 118 -3.56 9.67 20.91
CA ARG A 118 -4.45 10.71 21.46
C ARG A 118 -5.03 11.60 20.37
N TYR A 119 -4.19 12.12 19.46
CA TYR A 119 -4.65 12.91 18.33
C TYR A 119 -5.70 12.17 17.49
N ILE A 120 -5.44 10.91 17.14
CA ILE A 120 -6.39 10.07 16.40
C ILE A 120 -7.71 9.96 17.16
N HIS A 121 -7.67 9.65 18.46
CA HIS A 121 -8.89 9.48 19.25
C HIS A 121 -9.66 10.78 19.50
N LEU A 122 -9.00 11.94 19.49
CA LEU A 122 -9.63 13.26 19.67
C LEU A 122 -10.24 13.83 18.37
N ASN A 123 -9.98 13.25 17.20
CA ASN A 123 -10.56 13.73 15.94
C ASN A 123 -12.09 13.89 15.95
N PRO A 124 -12.89 12.99 16.56
CA PRO A 124 -14.36 13.11 16.64
C PRO A 124 -14.85 14.40 17.29
N ILE A 125 -14.06 14.98 18.19
CA ILE A 125 -14.45 16.18 18.97
C ILE A 125 -13.78 17.46 18.46
N GLN A 126 -12.84 17.35 17.51
CA GLN A 126 -12.16 18.46 16.84
C GLN A 126 -12.88 18.88 15.54
N VAL A 127 -14.11 18.43 15.33
CA VAL A 127 -14.93 18.87 14.20
C VAL A 127 -15.52 20.26 14.48
N LYS A 128 -15.59 21.08 13.43
CA LYS A 128 -16.12 22.44 13.49
C LYS A 128 -17.47 22.48 14.20
N GLY A 129 -17.60 23.31 15.23
CA GLY A 129 -18.80 23.46 16.07
C GLY A 129 -18.77 22.63 17.36
N LEU A 130 -18.23 21.41 17.34
CA LEU A 130 -18.11 20.59 18.55
C LEU A 130 -16.89 20.99 19.40
N GLU A 131 -15.87 21.57 18.78
CA GLU A 131 -14.65 22.08 19.45
C GLU A 131 -14.98 23.11 20.54
N SER A 132 -16.01 23.93 20.33
CA SER A 132 -16.49 24.97 21.24
C SER A 132 -17.57 24.48 22.22
N SER A 133 -17.96 23.21 22.13
CA SER A 133 -18.95 22.64 23.04
C SER A 133 -18.36 22.38 24.43
N PRO A 134 -19.20 22.35 25.49
CA PRO A 134 -18.75 22.02 26.84
C PRO A 134 -17.98 20.71 26.91
N ALA A 135 -17.02 20.63 27.84
CA ALA A 135 -16.15 19.46 27.98
C ALA A 135 -16.93 18.16 28.21
N ASP A 136 -18.05 18.21 28.93
CA ASP A 136 -18.90 17.04 29.17
C ASP A 136 -19.56 16.53 27.88
N SER A 137 -20.13 17.43 27.06
CA SER A 137 -20.70 17.05 25.76
C SER A 137 -19.65 16.45 24.82
N ARG A 138 -18.44 17.02 24.82
CA ARG A 138 -17.30 16.46 24.07
C ARG A 138 -16.90 15.09 24.59
N ARG A 139 -16.92 14.88 25.91
CA ARG A 139 -16.64 13.58 26.54
C ARG A 139 -17.64 12.53 26.10
N ASP A 140 -18.93 12.88 26.05
CA ASP A 140 -19.98 11.97 25.63
C ASP A 140 -19.79 11.55 24.17
N VAL A 141 -19.46 12.48 23.27
CA VAL A 141 -19.14 12.15 21.87
C VAL A 141 -17.90 11.27 21.77
N LEU A 142 -16.83 11.61 22.49
CA LEU A 142 -15.58 10.83 22.48
C LEU A 142 -15.81 9.39 22.95
N ARG A 143 -16.52 9.20 24.07
CA ARG A 143 -16.84 7.88 24.63
C ARG A 143 -17.88 7.13 23.79
N GLY A 144 -18.80 7.86 23.14
CA GLY A 144 -19.85 7.32 22.28
C GLY A 144 -19.39 6.96 20.87
N GLN A 145 -18.20 7.39 20.44
CA GLN A 145 -17.69 7.10 19.10
C GLN A 145 -17.32 5.62 18.96
N VAL A 146 -18.21 4.83 18.37
CA VAL A 146 -18.03 3.39 18.15
C VAL A 146 -17.12 3.06 16.96
N TYR A 147 -16.91 4.00 16.04
CA TYR A 147 -16.02 3.81 14.89
C TYR A 147 -14.59 4.28 15.17
N SER A 148 -14.13 4.03 16.39
CA SER A 148 -12.82 4.41 16.89
C SER A 148 -12.32 3.36 17.87
N SER A 149 -11.02 3.06 17.77
CA SER A 149 -10.31 2.22 18.75
C SER A 149 -10.25 2.82 20.18
N TYR A 150 -10.71 4.06 20.39
CA TYR A 150 -10.64 4.75 21.69
C TYR A 150 -11.30 3.95 22.82
N ARG A 151 -12.47 3.34 22.57
CA ARG A 151 -13.22 2.64 23.64
C ARG A 151 -12.44 1.45 24.19
N GLY A 152 -11.73 0.71 23.33
CA GLY A 152 -10.79 -0.32 23.75
C GLY A 152 -9.65 0.28 24.58
N TYR A 153 -8.95 1.28 24.03
CA TYR A 153 -7.84 1.97 24.72
C TYR A 153 -8.22 2.52 26.11
N ALA A 154 -9.42 3.07 26.23
CA ALA A 154 -9.92 3.70 27.44
C ALA A 154 -10.53 2.70 28.45
N GLY A 155 -10.61 1.41 28.10
CA GLY A 155 -11.25 0.39 28.95
C GLY A 155 -12.75 0.63 29.14
N LEU A 156 -13.43 1.13 28.11
CA LEU A 156 -14.88 1.37 28.05
C LEU A 156 -15.62 0.30 27.22
N ALA A 157 -14.87 -0.56 26.55
CA ALA A 157 -15.35 -1.73 25.83
C ALA A 157 -14.24 -2.80 25.86
N ASP A 158 -14.59 -4.02 25.47
CA ASP A 158 -13.61 -5.09 25.30
C ASP A 158 -12.58 -4.73 24.20
N PRO A 159 -11.31 -5.12 24.37
CA PRO A 159 -10.28 -4.84 23.37
C PRO A 159 -10.60 -5.52 22.03
N GLU A 160 -10.62 -4.74 20.95
CA GLU A 160 -10.80 -5.27 19.59
C GLU A 160 -9.56 -6.08 19.16
N SER A 161 -9.77 -7.30 18.64
CA SER A 161 -8.68 -8.18 18.17
C SER A 161 -7.84 -7.59 17.03
N ARG A 162 -8.43 -6.70 16.22
CA ARG A 162 -7.77 -6.01 15.10
C ARG A 162 -6.72 -4.97 15.55
N VAL A 163 -6.75 -4.56 16.82
CA VAL A 163 -5.91 -3.48 17.35
C VAL A 163 -4.87 -4.06 18.31
N ASP A 164 -3.61 -3.74 18.05
CA ASP A 164 -2.52 -4.02 18.98
C ASP A 164 -2.36 -2.86 19.97
N TYR A 165 -2.63 -3.13 21.23
CA TYR A 165 -2.63 -2.14 22.31
C TYR A 165 -1.28 -2.01 23.03
N ARG A 166 -0.17 -2.56 22.49
CA ARG A 166 1.13 -2.59 23.20
C ARG A 166 1.62 -1.22 23.69
N TRP A 167 1.23 -0.14 23.00
CA TRP A 167 1.63 1.22 23.37
C TRP A 167 0.94 1.74 24.64
N LEU A 168 -0.10 1.07 25.14
CA LEU A 168 -0.62 1.31 26.48
C LEU A 168 0.44 1.07 27.57
N ALA A 169 1.44 0.23 27.32
CA ALA A 169 2.51 -0.03 28.27
C ALA A 169 3.33 1.24 28.61
N ILE A 170 3.39 2.23 27.71
CA ILE A 170 4.07 3.50 27.97
C ILE A 170 3.42 4.24 29.16
N MET A 171 2.14 3.99 29.46
CA MET A 171 1.47 4.59 30.62
C MET A 171 2.08 4.13 31.98
N GLY A 172 2.86 3.06 32.00
CA GLY A 172 3.68 2.67 33.16
C GLY A 172 2.92 2.14 34.37
N CYS A 173 1.65 1.77 34.23
CA CYS A 173 0.88 1.18 35.33
C CYS A 173 1.15 -0.33 35.49
N ARG A 174 0.94 -0.84 36.70
CA ARG A 174 1.19 -2.26 37.07
C ARG A 174 0.25 -3.28 36.40
N SER A 175 -0.82 -2.82 35.75
CA SER A 175 -1.80 -3.69 35.09
C SER A 175 -2.38 -3.03 33.85
N ASP A 176 -2.87 -3.86 32.91
CA ASP A 176 -3.55 -3.39 31.70
C ASP A 176 -4.75 -2.49 32.03
N ARG A 177 -5.57 -2.87 33.03
CA ARG A 177 -6.67 -2.04 33.55
C ARG A 177 -6.17 -0.67 34.05
N GLY A 178 -5.00 -0.65 34.70
CA GLY A 178 -4.34 0.60 35.13
C GLY A 178 -3.94 1.46 33.93
N ASN A 179 -3.27 0.86 32.93
CA ASN A 179 -2.83 1.56 31.73
C ASN A 179 -4.01 2.15 30.95
N ARG A 180 -5.12 1.42 30.80
CA ARG A 180 -6.33 1.93 30.14
C ARG A 180 -6.97 3.10 30.89
N ARG A 181 -7.00 3.04 32.23
CA ARG A 181 -7.49 4.14 33.08
C ARG A 181 -6.61 5.38 32.93
N ALA A 182 -5.28 5.20 32.97
CA ALA A 182 -4.33 6.28 32.79
C ALA A 182 -4.44 6.89 31.39
N TYR A 183 -4.54 6.06 30.34
CA TYR A 183 -4.71 6.50 28.96
C TYR A 183 -6.00 7.32 28.78
N ARG A 184 -7.11 6.84 29.36
CA ARG A 184 -8.38 7.60 29.36
C ARG A 184 -8.21 8.98 29.99
N GLY A 185 -7.53 9.08 31.14
CA GLY A 185 -7.20 10.37 31.76
C GLY A 185 -6.32 11.24 30.87
N PHE A 186 -5.30 10.65 30.24
CA PHE A 186 -4.38 11.32 29.31
C PHE A 186 -5.08 11.93 28.08
N VAL A 187 -6.06 11.24 27.51
CA VAL A 187 -6.87 11.75 26.38
C VAL A 187 -7.89 12.78 26.86
N GLU A 188 -8.65 12.46 27.92
CA GLU A 188 -9.74 13.33 28.40
C GLU A 188 -9.24 14.64 29.04
N ALA A 189 -7.98 14.70 29.48
CA ALA A 189 -7.35 15.94 29.93
C ALA A 189 -7.33 17.02 28.83
N MET A 190 -7.26 16.63 27.56
CA MET A 190 -7.22 17.58 26.43
C MET A 190 -8.62 18.10 26.04
N LEU A 191 -9.69 17.69 26.73
CA LEU A 191 -11.04 18.21 26.48
C LEU A 191 -11.16 19.70 26.86
N GLY A 192 -10.41 20.16 27.86
CA GLY A 192 -10.47 21.54 28.34
C GLY A 192 -9.47 22.50 27.70
N GLN A 193 -8.26 22.04 27.36
CA GLN A 193 -7.14 22.91 26.97
C GLN A 193 -6.69 22.72 25.51
N GLY A 194 -7.21 21.71 24.80
CA GLY A 194 -6.66 21.33 23.49
C GLY A 194 -5.33 20.59 23.61
N ASP A 195 -4.72 20.26 22.48
CA ASP A 195 -3.42 19.55 22.41
C ASP A 195 -2.46 20.30 21.49
N ASP A 196 -2.25 21.59 21.80
CA ASP A 196 -1.50 22.52 20.96
C ASP A 196 -0.07 22.05 20.71
N TRP A 197 0.57 21.47 21.74
CA TRP A 197 1.90 20.89 21.60
C TRP A 197 1.95 19.82 20.51
N PHE A 198 1.04 18.86 20.50
CA PHE A 198 1.09 17.79 19.49
C PHE A 198 0.65 18.29 18.11
N LEU A 199 -0.26 19.26 18.04
CA LEU A 199 -0.65 19.92 16.80
C LEU A 199 0.53 20.68 16.16
N ASP A 200 1.39 21.32 16.96
CA ASP A 200 2.65 21.90 16.51
C ASP A 200 3.63 20.81 16.04
N GLU A 201 3.85 19.76 16.84
CA GLU A 201 4.77 18.67 16.48
C GLU A 201 4.38 17.93 15.18
N ILE A 202 3.09 17.66 14.96
CA ILE A 202 2.62 17.06 13.72
C ILE A 202 2.72 18.06 12.55
N GLY A 203 2.74 19.37 12.81
CA GLY A 203 2.89 20.43 11.81
C GLY A 203 4.32 20.60 11.30
N LYS A 204 5.32 20.33 12.16
CA LYS A 204 6.76 20.57 11.90
C LYS A 204 7.32 19.87 10.67
N SER A 205 6.85 18.66 10.36
CA SER A 205 7.29 17.92 9.17
C SER A 205 6.12 17.39 8.37
N ARG A 206 6.26 17.45 7.04
CA ARG A 206 5.33 16.80 6.11
C ARG A 206 5.45 15.27 6.13
N TYR A 207 6.59 14.75 6.56
CA TYR A 207 7.00 13.36 6.33
C TYR A 207 7.16 12.54 7.59
N ALA A 208 7.41 13.16 8.74
CA ALA A 208 7.69 12.47 10.00
C ALA A 208 7.02 13.14 11.20
N ILE A 209 6.79 12.35 12.25
CA ILE A 209 6.38 12.73 13.58
C ILE A 209 7.40 12.06 14.52
N GLY A 210 8.22 12.84 15.18
CA GLY A 210 9.33 12.35 15.97
C GLY A 210 10.21 13.48 16.43
N ASP A 211 11.30 13.15 17.12
CA ASP A 211 12.30 14.12 17.52
C ASP A 211 12.96 14.77 16.30
N GLU A 212 13.66 15.87 16.55
CA GLU A 212 14.32 16.63 15.50
C GLU A 212 15.31 15.78 14.67
N PRO A 213 16.20 14.98 15.27
CA PRO A 213 17.09 14.10 14.50
C PRO A 213 16.33 13.11 13.60
N PHE A 214 15.23 12.53 14.08
CA PHE A 214 14.42 11.61 13.27
C PHE A 214 13.73 12.31 12.09
N ARG A 215 13.25 13.55 12.30
CA ARG A 215 12.64 14.34 11.23
C ARG A 215 13.65 14.72 10.16
N GLU A 216 14.80 15.27 10.57
CA GLU A 216 15.89 15.65 9.68
C GLU A 216 16.37 14.45 8.86
N ALA A 217 16.68 13.32 9.52
CA ALA A 217 17.11 12.11 8.83
C ALA A 217 16.07 11.59 7.82
N THR A 218 14.77 11.71 8.15
CA THR A 218 13.69 11.33 7.23
C THR A 218 13.65 12.26 6.01
N GLU A 219 13.78 13.56 6.23
CA GLU A 219 13.74 14.58 5.18
C GLU A 219 14.97 14.50 4.28
N ASP A 220 16.16 14.32 4.85
CA ASP A 220 17.40 14.09 4.12
C ASP A 220 17.33 12.83 3.26
N THR A 221 16.81 11.72 3.81
CA THR A 221 16.60 10.49 3.04
C THR A 221 15.71 10.74 1.82
N LEU A 222 14.70 11.58 1.96
CA LEU A 222 13.77 11.92 0.89
C LEU A 222 14.38 12.90 -0.11
N GLN A 223 15.17 13.85 0.36
CA GLN A 223 15.91 14.80 -0.48
C GLN A 223 16.98 14.07 -1.29
N HIS A 224 17.74 13.16 -0.67
CA HIS A 224 18.72 12.32 -1.36
C HIS A 224 18.04 11.46 -2.43
N LYS A 225 16.94 10.77 -2.12
CA LYS A 225 16.15 10.01 -3.12
C LYS A 225 15.58 10.90 -4.23
N ARG A 226 15.28 12.16 -3.93
CA ARG A 226 14.86 13.13 -4.94
C ARG A 226 16.04 13.53 -5.83
N MET A 227 17.22 13.72 -5.26
CA MET A 227 18.45 14.11 -5.95
C MET A 227 19.00 12.97 -6.83
N GLU A 228 19.07 11.73 -6.32
CA GLU A 228 19.43 10.51 -7.06
C GLU A 228 18.54 10.28 -8.29
N ARG A 229 17.32 10.80 -8.25
CA ARG A 229 16.33 10.68 -9.32
C ARG A 229 16.01 12.02 -9.98
N THR A 230 16.87 13.03 -9.80
CA THR A 230 16.85 14.23 -10.66
C THR A 230 17.23 13.75 -12.05
N VAL A 231 16.22 13.33 -12.79
CA VAL A 231 16.30 13.12 -14.21
C VAL A 231 16.63 14.49 -14.80
N THR A 232 17.84 14.65 -15.34
CA THR A 232 18.30 15.83 -16.09
C THR A 232 17.66 15.93 -17.48
N GLY A 233 16.42 15.47 -17.63
CA GLY A 233 15.69 15.44 -18.90
C GLY A 233 14.18 15.42 -18.68
N ASP A 234 13.44 16.22 -19.45
CA ASP A 234 12.03 16.54 -19.20
C ASP A 234 11.08 15.33 -19.24
N ILE A 235 11.46 14.22 -19.87
CA ILE A 235 10.81 12.91 -19.79
C ILE A 235 11.89 11.87 -20.09
N VAL A 236 12.16 10.94 -19.16
CA VAL A 236 12.83 9.67 -19.51
C VAL A 236 11.74 8.66 -19.83
N TRP A 237 11.53 8.43 -21.13
CA TRP A 237 10.94 7.18 -21.60
C TRP A 237 11.85 6.04 -21.16
N PRO A 238 11.34 4.92 -20.64
CA PRO A 238 12.20 3.77 -20.36
C PRO A 238 12.93 3.38 -21.65
N GLU A 239 14.24 3.65 -21.75
CA GLU A 239 15.06 3.18 -22.87
C GLU A 239 15.11 1.65 -22.92
N GLU A 240 14.76 1.00 -21.82
CA GLU A 240 14.58 -0.45 -21.76
C GLU A 240 13.28 -0.84 -22.46
N ARG A 241 13.29 -0.84 -23.80
CA ARG A 241 12.33 -1.64 -24.57
C ARG A 241 12.42 -3.07 -24.03
N ARG A 242 11.33 -3.55 -23.43
CA ARG A 242 11.20 -4.98 -23.14
C ARG A 242 11.38 -5.73 -24.47
N PRO A 243 11.93 -6.94 -24.47
CA PRO A 243 12.17 -7.68 -25.70
C PRO A 243 10.83 -7.91 -26.39
N ALA A 244 10.86 -7.88 -27.72
CA ALA A 244 9.68 -8.20 -28.51
C ALA A 244 9.12 -9.58 -28.12
N LEU A 245 7.80 -9.73 -28.25
CA LEU A 245 7.09 -10.97 -27.93
C LEU A 245 7.73 -12.20 -28.58
N GLU A 246 8.15 -12.05 -29.83
CA GLU A 246 8.76 -13.10 -30.64
C GLU A 246 10.03 -13.64 -29.98
N VAL A 247 10.91 -12.72 -29.53
CA VAL A 247 12.18 -13.06 -28.88
C VAL A 247 11.93 -13.81 -27.57
N VAL A 248 10.98 -13.33 -26.75
CA VAL A 248 10.66 -14.01 -25.49
C VAL A 248 10.06 -15.39 -25.74
N ALA A 249 9.18 -15.52 -26.74
CA ALA A 249 8.53 -16.77 -27.05
C ALA A 249 9.49 -17.81 -27.63
N GLU A 250 10.42 -17.40 -28.49
CA GLU A 250 11.48 -18.25 -29.04
C GLU A 250 12.37 -18.81 -27.94
N GLU A 251 12.90 -17.93 -27.08
CA GLU A 251 13.75 -18.34 -25.97
C GLU A 251 13.00 -19.20 -24.95
N ALA A 252 11.74 -18.85 -24.65
CA ALA A 252 10.88 -19.63 -23.76
C ALA A 252 10.62 -21.05 -24.30
N ALA A 253 10.34 -21.16 -25.59
CA ALA A 253 10.12 -22.45 -26.25
C ALA A 253 11.40 -23.30 -26.21
N ASP A 254 12.57 -22.70 -26.50
CA ASP A 254 13.85 -23.41 -26.47
C ASP A 254 14.22 -23.90 -25.06
N VAL A 255 14.10 -23.07 -24.02
CA VAL A 255 14.43 -23.53 -22.65
C VAL A 255 13.47 -24.61 -22.13
N LEU A 256 12.25 -24.68 -22.67
CA LEU A 256 11.26 -25.70 -22.37
C LEU A 256 11.35 -26.93 -23.29
N GLY A 257 12.26 -26.92 -24.27
CA GLY A 257 12.42 -28.00 -25.24
C GLY A 257 11.15 -28.28 -26.04
N VAL A 258 10.43 -27.24 -26.46
CA VAL A 258 9.23 -27.34 -27.31
C VAL A 258 9.42 -26.53 -28.58
N ALA A 259 8.85 -26.97 -29.71
CA ALA A 259 8.90 -26.18 -30.93
C ALA A 259 7.96 -24.96 -30.81
N LEU A 260 8.43 -23.78 -31.25
CA LEU A 260 7.60 -22.56 -31.22
C LEU A 260 6.33 -22.72 -32.07
N SER A 261 6.40 -23.47 -33.17
CA SER A 261 5.24 -23.80 -34.00
C SER A 261 4.14 -24.48 -33.18
N ASP A 262 4.51 -25.42 -32.30
CA ASP A 262 3.56 -26.16 -31.46
C ASP A 262 2.94 -25.27 -30.37
N VAL A 263 3.70 -24.27 -29.89
CA VAL A 263 3.17 -23.26 -28.96
C VAL A 263 2.07 -22.44 -29.62
N ARG A 264 2.22 -22.09 -30.90
CA ARG A 264 1.25 -21.28 -31.65
C ARG A 264 -0.01 -22.04 -32.08
N VAL A 265 -0.02 -23.37 -32.02
CA VAL A 265 -1.21 -24.20 -32.33
C VAL A 265 -2.34 -23.90 -31.34
N HIS A 266 -3.58 -23.80 -31.81
CA HIS A 266 -4.74 -23.54 -30.95
C HIS A 266 -4.91 -24.59 -29.83
N GLY A 267 -5.34 -24.13 -28.65
CA GLY A 267 -5.66 -25.01 -27.51
C GLY A 267 -4.49 -25.28 -26.55
N HIS A 268 -4.58 -26.38 -25.80
CA HIS A 268 -3.74 -26.68 -24.62
C HIS A 268 -2.81 -27.88 -24.80
N ARG A 269 -2.48 -28.27 -26.04
CA ARG A 269 -1.78 -29.52 -26.38
C ARG A 269 -0.45 -29.72 -25.64
N LEU A 270 0.27 -28.63 -25.37
CA LEU A 270 1.56 -28.63 -24.64
C LEU A 270 1.42 -28.46 -23.11
N GLY A 271 0.19 -28.49 -22.57
CA GLY A 271 -0.08 -28.41 -21.14
C GLY A 271 0.60 -27.24 -20.44
N ASP A 272 1.31 -27.54 -19.35
CA ASP A 272 2.01 -26.56 -18.50
C ASP A 272 3.15 -25.86 -19.22
N ARG A 273 3.81 -26.49 -20.20
CA ARG A 273 4.87 -25.85 -20.97
C ARG A 273 4.35 -24.66 -21.77
N LYS A 274 3.20 -24.80 -22.43
CA LYS A 274 2.58 -23.66 -23.13
C LYS A 274 2.06 -22.61 -22.15
N ALA A 275 1.53 -23.03 -21.00
CA ALA A 275 1.12 -22.11 -19.95
C ALA A 275 2.31 -21.24 -19.45
N LEU A 276 3.49 -21.85 -19.28
CA LEU A 276 4.73 -21.16 -18.93
C LEU A 276 5.17 -20.16 -20.00
N VAL A 277 5.11 -20.54 -21.28
CA VAL A 277 5.40 -19.58 -22.38
C VAL A 277 4.46 -18.38 -22.31
N VAL A 278 3.16 -18.60 -22.06
CA VAL A 278 2.20 -17.48 -21.90
C VAL A 278 2.56 -16.59 -20.73
N GLU A 279 2.87 -17.16 -19.56
CA GLU A 279 3.24 -16.39 -18.37
C GLU A 279 4.52 -15.58 -18.58
N TRP A 280 5.56 -16.20 -19.16
CA TRP A 280 6.82 -15.53 -19.42
C TRP A 280 6.69 -14.45 -20.49
N CYS A 281 5.95 -14.69 -21.57
CA CYS A 281 5.66 -13.67 -22.58
C CYS A 281 4.90 -12.48 -21.95
N CYS A 282 3.85 -12.74 -21.16
CA CYS A 282 3.09 -11.66 -20.50
C CYS A 282 3.93 -10.87 -19.48
N ARG A 283 4.89 -11.53 -18.82
CA ARG A 283 5.72 -10.93 -17.77
C ARG A 283 6.94 -10.20 -18.32
N LEU A 284 7.56 -10.74 -19.37
CA LEU A 284 8.90 -10.34 -19.82
C LEU A 284 8.92 -9.55 -21.12
N SER A 285 7.89 -9.66 -21.97
CA SER A 285 7.79 -8.89 -23.23
C SER A 285 7.10 -7.53 -23.05
N ASP A 286 7.08 -6.73 -24.12
CA ASP A 286 6.30 -5.51 -24.25
C ASP A 286 4.85 -5.74 -24.71
N ALA A 287 4.47 -6.98 -25.02
CA ALA A 287 3.14 -7.30 -25.53
C ALA A 287 2.05 -7.32 -24.45
N SER A 288 0.85 -6.88 -24.83
CA SER A 288 -0.34 -7.04 -24.01
C SER A 288 -0.73 -8.52 -23.88
N GLN A 289 -1.42 -8.89 -22.79
CA GLN A 289 -1.91 -10.26 -22.61
C GLN A 289 -2.80 -10.72 -23.77
N ARG A 290 -3.58 -9.80 -24.37
CA ARG A 290 -4.35 -10.08 -25.59
C ARG A 290 -3.46 -10.40 -26.79
N ALA A 291 -2.39 -9.64 -27.01
CA ALA A 291 -1.43 -9.91 -28.07
C ALA A 291 -0.73 -11.26 -27.87
N VAL A 292 -0.31 -11.56 -26.63
CA VAL A 292 0.25 -12.88 -26.29
C VAL A 292 -0.75 -14.00 -26.55
N ALA A 293 -2.02 -13.81 -26.16
CA ALA A 293 -3.07 -14.80 -26.38
C ALA A 293 -3.22 -15.11 -27.87
N LEU A 294 -3.36 -14.08 -28.71
CA LEU A 294 -3.46 -14.26 -30.17
C LEU A 294 -2.22 -14.94 -30.74
N TYR A 295 -1.03 -14.52 -30.32
CA TYR A 295 0.25 -15.05 -30.79
C TYR A 295 0.42 -16.54 -30.47
N VAL A 296 0.06 -16.98 -29.26
CA VAL A 296 0.15 -18.39 -28.83
C VAL A 296 -1.09 -19.22 -29.17
N GLY A 297 -2.00 -18.69 -29.99
CA GLY A 297 -3.20 -19.41 -30.43
C GLY A 297 -4.27 -19.58 -29.34
N TYR A 298 -4.23 -18.80 -28.25
CA TYR A 298 -5.38 -18.65 -27.34
C TYR A 298 -6.33 -17.58 -27.87
N GLY A 299 -7.54 -17.98 -28.27
CA GLY A 299 -8.51 -17.07 -28.88
C GLY A 299 -9.05 -15.95 -27.99
N SER A 300 -8.67 -15.88 -26.70
CA SER A 300 -9.08 -14.79 -25.81
C SER A 300 -8.05 -14.50 -24.72
N GLU A 301 -8.07 -13.25 -24.24
CA GLU A 301 -7.28 -12.80 -23.10
C GLU A 301 -7.61 -13.59 -21.81
N SER A 302 -8.88 -13.97 -21.63
CA SER A 302 -9.34 -14.79 -20.50
C SER A 302 -8.69 -16.18 -20.49
N ALA A 303 -8.58 -16.82 -21.66
CA ALA A 303 -7.90 -18.11 -21.79
C ALA A 303 -6.41 -18.01 -21.43
N ALA A 304 -5.73 -16.95 -21.89
CA ALA A 304 -4.36 -16.67 -21.46
C ALA A 304 -4.26 -16.44 -19.94
N GLY A 305 -5.19 -15.69 -19.34
CA GLY A 305 -5.23 -15.48 -17.89
C GLY A 305 -5.37 -16.77 -17.07
N LYS A 306 -6.16 -17.74 -17.54
CA LYS A 306 -6.27 -19.07 -16.93
C LYS A 306 -4.95 -19.86 -17.07
N ALA A 307 -4.33 -19.80 -18.25
CA ALA A 307 -3.03 -20.43 -18.49
C ALA A 307 -1.95 -19.88 -17.55
N ARG A 308 -1.92 -18.56 -17.33
CA ARG A 308 -0.98 -17.90 -16.40
C ARG A 308 -1.10 -18.41 -14.96
N LYS A 309 -2.34 -18.54 -14.45
CA LYS A 309 -2.58 -19.12 -13.11
C LYS A 309 -2.08 -20.56 -13.02
N ARG A 310 -2.34 -21.36 -14.05
CA ARG A 310 -1.85 -22.74 -14.14
C ARG A 310 -0.31 -22.80 -14.16
N ALA A 311 0.33 -21.91 -14.92
CA ALA A 311 1.80 -21.81 -14.98
C ALA A 311 2.42 -21.48 -13.61
N GLN A 312 1.81 -20.57 -12.84
CA GLN A 312 2.27 -20.24 -11.50
C GLN A 312 2.16 -21.42 -10.53
N ALA A 313 1.08 -22.21 -10.63
CA ALA A 313 0.95 -23.45 -9.87
C ALA A 313 2.02 -24.48 -10.27
N ALA A 314 2.28 -24.64 -11.56
CA ALA A 314 3.32 -25.54 -12.07
C ALA A 314 4.73 -25.13 -11.62
N LEU A 315 5.06 -23.82 -11.63
CA LEU A 315 6.34 -23.29 -11.13
C LEU A 315 6.55 -23.58 -9.63
N ALA A 316 5.48 -23.61 -8.85
CA ALA A 316 5.57 -23.92 -7.42
C ALA A 316 5.81 -25.42 -7.15
N GLN A 317 5.45 -26.29 -8.10
CA GLN A 317 5.46 -27.75 -7.91
C GLN A 317 6.64 -28.44 -8.61
N GLU A 318 7.14 -27.89 -9.73
CA GLU A 318 8.20 -28.51 -10.52
C GLU A 318 9.50 -27.69 -10.52
N PRO A 319 10.55 -28.17 -9.80
CA PRO A 319 11.86 -27.51 -9.76
C PRO A 319 12.51 -27.32 -11.15
N ALA A 320 12.20 -28.22 -12.10
CA ALA A 320 12.70 -28.15 -13.46
C ALA A 320 12.22 -26.87 -14.19
N PHE A 321 10.98 -26.44 -13.96
CA PHE A 321 10.45 -25.21 -14.55
C PHE A 321 11.06 -23.96 -13.93
N VAL A 322 11.38 -23.99 -12.64
CA VAL A 322 12.13 -22.91 -11.98
C VAL A 322 13.55 -22.79 -12.55
N ALA A 323 14.20 -23.92 -12.82
CA ALA A 323 15.52 -23.94 -13.47
C ALA A 323 15.45 -23.40 -14.91
N ALA A 324 14.41 -23.78 -15.67
CA ALA A 324 14.17 -23.26 -17.01
C ALA A 324 13.91 -21.73 -17.01
N GLU A 325 13.16 -21.22 -16.03
CA GLU A 325 12.93 -19.78 -15.87
C GLU A 325 14.22 -19.01 -15.61
N LYS A 326 15.10 -19.53 -14.73
CA LYS A 326 16.42 -18.94 -14.49
C LYS A 326 17.27 -18.89 -15.76
N LYS A 327 17.24 -19.97 -16.55
CA LYS A 327 17.96 -20.06 -17.84
C LYS A 327 17.43 -19.03 -18.84
N LEU A 328 16.11 -18.90 -18.96
CA LEU A 328 15.46 -17.89 -19.82
C LEU A 328 15.90 -16.47 -19.46
N LEU A 329 15.83 -16.11 -18.17
CA LEU A 329 16.21 -14.78 -17.71
C LEU A 329 17.71 -14.49 -17.99
N THR A 330 18.57 -15.49 -17.84
CA THR A 330 20.00 -15.38 -18.16
C THR A 330 20.23 -15.13 -19.65
N ARG A 331 19.50 -15.82 -20.53
CA ARG A 331 19.62 -15.62 -21.98
C ARG A 331 19.08 -14.27 -22.43
N LEU A 332 17.90 -13.89 -21.98
CA LEU A 332 17.31 -12.59 -22.32
C LEU A 332 18.16 -11.41 -21.83
N THR A 333 18.92 -11.58 -20.74
CA THR A 333 19.87 -10.55 -20.27
C THR A 333 21.18 -10.56 -21.05
N ALA A 334 21.66 -11.72 -21.52
CA ALA A 334 22.83 -11.81 -22.39
C ALA A 334 22.57 -11.20 -23.77
N THR A 335 21.42 -11.48 -24.39
CA THR A 335 21.02 -10.90 -25.69
C THR A 335 20.95 -9.37 -25.60
N ARG A 336 20.41 -8.83 -24.51
CA ARG A 336 20.38 -7.37 -24.23
C ARG A 336 21.76 -6.73 -24.09
N LYS A 337 22.77 -7.44 -23.56
CA LYS A 337 24.14 -6.93 -23.48
C LYS A 337 24.80 -6.84 -24.85
N LYS A 338 24.49 -7.78 -25.76
CA LYS A 338 25.04 -7.84 -27.12
C LYS A 338 24.49 -6.72 -28.02
N ASP A 339 23.19 -6.41 -27.92
CA ASP A 339 22.58 -5.30 -28.67
C ASP A 339 23.10 -3.92 -28.20
N ARG A 340 23.41 -3.80 -26.90
CA ARG A 340 24.03 -2.59 -26.34
C ARG A 340 25.45 -2.36 -26.85
N SER A 341 26.28 -3.40 -26.97
CA SER A 341 27.65 -3.25 -27.48
C SER A 341 27.70 -2.93 -28.97
N ALA A 342 26.72 -3.39 -29.76
CA ALA A 342 26.59 -3.04 -31.18
C ALA A 342 26.19 -1.57 -31.39
N ASN A 343 25.23 -1.06 -30.62
CA ASN A 343 24.78 0.34 -30.73
C ASN A 343 25.81 1.36 -30.22
N HIS A 344 26.67 0.99 -29.27
CA HIS A 344 27.75 1.87 -28.79
C HIS A 344 28.96 1.95 -29.76
N ALA A 345 29.14 0.96 -30.63
CA ALA A 345 30.18 0.98 -31.66
C ALA A 345 29.82 1.88 -32.85
N GLY A 346 28.54 1.97 -33.21
CA GLY A 346 28.06 2.84 -34.30
C GLY A 346 28.03 4.34 -33.95
N ALA A 347 27.98 4.71 -32.67
CA ALA A 347 27.96 6.10 -32.22
C ALA A 347 29.35 6.77 -32.18
N LYS A 348 30.44 6.01 -32.38
CA LYS A 348 31.82 6.52 -32.40
C LYS A 348 32.38 6.79 -33.79
N SER A 349 31.62 6.53 -34.87
CA SER A 349 32.07 6.77 -36.25
C SER A 349 31.48 8.03 -36.89
N SER A 350 30.78 8.86 -36.10
CA SER A 350 30.17 10.12 -36.53
C SER A 350 30.51 11.22 -35.54
N PHE A 351 31.79 11.56 -35.49
CA PHE A 351 32.33 12.83 -35.02
C PHE A 351 33.48 13.26 -35.91
#